data_AF-A0A844ZWZ9-F1
#
_entry.id   AF-A0A844ZWZ9-F1
#
_cell.length_a   1.000
_cell.length_b   1.000
_cell.length_c   1.000
_cell.angle_alpha   90.00
_cell.angle_beta   90.00
_cell.angle_gamma   90.00
#
_symmetry.space_group_name_H-M   'P 1'
#
loop_
_entity.id
_entity.type
_entity.pdbx_description
1 polymer ?
#
loop_
_entity_poly.entity_id
_entity_poly.type
_entity_poly.pdbx_seq_one_letter_code
_entity_poly.pdbx_strand_id
1 'polypeptide(L)'
;MHLMSRLAVLAAAFSPTAALAQQAADPQGSGPIVNALAWLQGTLLGNVATAIAVMAVAAIGFMMLTGRMNWRFGATVIIGLFILFGASTIVAG
;
A
#
# COMPACT_ATOMS: atom_id res chain seq x y z
N MET A 1 -1.35 -15.17 -36.80
CA MET A 1 -2.09 -15.61 -35.59
C MET A 1 -1.22 -15.67 -34.33
N HIS A 2 0.06 -16.05 -34.38
CA HIS A 2 0.93 -16.13 -33.20
C HIS A 2 1.30 -14.78 -32.54
N LEU A 3 1.37 -13.69 -33.31
CA LEU A 3 1.69 -12.35 -32.78
C LEU A 3 0.59 -11.80 -31.85
N MET A 4 -0.67 -12.08 -32.19
CA MET A 4 -1.83 -11.68 -31.39
C MET A 4 -1.88 -12.44 -30.06
N SER A 5 -1.51 -13.73 -30.07
CA SER A 5 -1.43 -14.56 -28.86
C SER A 5 -0.32 -14.08 -27.91
N ARG A 6 0.83 -13.65 -28.44
CA ARG A 6 1.92 -13.06 -27.63
C ARG A 6 1.53 -11.74 -26.96
N LEU A 7 0.80 -10.89 -27.68
CA LEU A 7 0.27 -9.63 -27.14
C LEU A 7 -0.78 -9.87 -26.04
N ALA A 8 -1.63 -10.88 -26.20
CA ALA A 8 -2.63 -11.25 -25.20
C ALA A 8 -2.01 -11.76 -23.89
N VAL A 9 -0.94 -12.55 -23.97
CA VAL A 9 -0.21 -13.04 -22.78
C VAL A 9 0.50 -11.90 -22.05
N LEU A 10 1.10 -10.96 -22.79
CA LEU A 10 1.75 -9.79 -22.20
C LEU A 10 0.72 -8.88 -21.51
N ALA A 11 -0.45 -8.68 -22.12
CA ALA A 11 -1.55 -7.91 -21.54
C ALA A 11 -2.12 -8.58 -20.27
N ALA A 12 -2.21 -9.91 -20.26
CA ALA A 12 -2.63 -10.67 -19.08
C ALA A 12 -1.61 -10.58 -17.93
N ALA A 13 -0.31 -10.46 -18.20
CA ALA A 13 0.71 -10.30 -17.16
C ALA A 13 0.62 -8.94 -16.42
N PHE A 14 0.07 -7.90 -17.06
CA PHE A 14 -0.18 -6.59 -16.45
C PHE A 14 -1.60 -6.43 -15.90
N SER A 15 -2.42 -7.47 -15.99
CA SER A 15 -3.79 -7.43 -15.49
C SER A 15 -3.83 -7.68 -13.97
N PRO A 16 -4.54 -6.84 -13.19
CA PRO A 16 -4.68 -7.02 -11.74
C PRO A 16 -5.45 -8.30 -11.36
N THR A 17 -6.01 -9.01 -12.33
CA THR A 17 -6.64 -10.33 -12.16
C THR A 17 -5.69 -11.41 -11.62
N ALA A 18 -4.37 -11.25 -11.72
CA ALA A 18 -3.42 -12.12 -11.03
C ALA A 18 -3.54 -12.02 -9.49
N ALA A 19 -3.90 -10.85 -8.95
CA ALA A 19 -4.16 -10.69 -7.52
C ALA A 19 -5.47 -11.35 -7.10
N LEU A 20 -6.49 -11.36 -7.97
CA LEU A 20 -7.78 -12.05 -7.74
C LEU A 20 -7.67 -13.57 -7.86
N ALA A 21 -6.70 -14.10 -8.62
CA ALA A 21 -6.45 -15.54 -8.71
C ALA A 21 -5.87 -16.15 -7.42
N GLN A 22 -5.38 -15.30 -6.51
CA GLN A 22 -4.89 -15.72 -5.19
C GLN A 22 -6.02 -15.84 -4.14
N GLN A 23 -7.28 -15.55 -4.52
CA GLN A 23 -8.45 -16.03 -3.78
C GLN A 23 -8.53 -17.56 -3.98
N ALA A 24 -7.71 -18.28 -3.22
CA ALA A 24 -7.83 -19.73 -3.08
C ALA A 24 -9.25 -20.05 -2.59
N ALA A 25 -9.95 -20.92 -3.31
CA ALA A 25 -11.26 -21.41 -2.90
C ALA A 25 -11.14 -22.02 -1.50
N ASP A 26 -11.83 -21.41 -0.53
CA ASP A 26 -11.74 -21.76 0.88
C ASP A 26 -12.10 -23.23 1.14
N PRO A 27 -11.17 -24.05 1.65
CA PRO A 27 -11.47 -25.40 2.10
C PRO A 27 -12.49 -25.36 3.25
N GLN A 28 -13.52 -26.22 3.25
CA GLN A 28 -14.52 -26.22 4.32
C GLN A 28 -13.86 -26.31 5.71
N GLY A 29 -14.09 -25.31 6.56
CA GLY A 29 -13.46 -25.16 7.88
C GLY A 29 -12.32 -24.14 7.97
N SER A 30 -11.89 -23.50 6.87
CA SER A 30 -10.86 -22.45 6.87
C SER A 30 -11.33 -21.09 7.43
N GLY A 31 -12.62 -20.93 7.72
CA GLY A 31 -13.23 -19.68 8.20
C GLY A 31 -12.44 -18.96 9.30
N PRO A 32 -12.00 -19.62 10.38
CA PRO A 32 -11.21 -18.97 11.43
C PRO A 32 -9.82 -18.51 10.96
N ILE A 33 -9.15 -19.26 10.09
CA ILE A 33 -7.81 -18.95 9.58
C ILE A 33 -7.88 -17.78 8.59
N VAL A 34 -8.86 -17.82 7.68
CA VAL A 34 -9.10 -16.74 6.72
C VAL A 34 -9.48 -15.46 7.43
N ASN A 35 -10.30 -15.55 8.48
CA ASN A 35 -10.66 -14.39 9.31
C ASN A 35 -9.47 -13.84 10.10
N ALA A 36 -8.60 -14.71 10.62
CA ALA A 36 -7.35 -14.29 11.27
C ALA A 36 -6.40 -13.60 10.28
N LEU A 37 -6.29 -14.13 9.05
CA LEU A 37 -5.46 -13.55 8.01
C LEU A 37 -6.02 -12.19 7.54
N ALA A 38 -7.33 -12.06 7.40
CA ALA A 38 -8.00 -10.80 7.09
C ALA A 38 -7.83 -9.76 8.21
N TRP A 39 -7.83 -10.19 9.48
CA TRP A 39 -7.55 -9.30 10.61
C TRP A 39 -6.10 -8.83 10.63
N LEU A 40 -5.14 -9.73 10.38
CA LEU A 40 -3.73 -9.36 10.22
C LEU A 40 -3.52 -8.41 9.04
N GLN A 41 -4.18 -8.68 7.91
CA GLN A 41 -4.15 -7.79 6.75
C GLN A 41 -4.71 -6.40 7.11
N GLY A 42 -5.87 -6.34 7.76
CA GLY A 42 -6.51 -5.08 8.14
C GLY A 42 -5.68 -4.27 9.15
N THR A 43 -5.03 -4.94 10.10
CA THR A 43 -4.14 -4.27 11.05
C THR A 43 -2.88 -3.74 10.38
N LEU A 44 -2.22 -4.55 9.55
CA LEU A 44 -0.98 -4.16 8.86
C LEU A 44 -1.20 -3.07 7.81
N LEU A 45 -2.30 -3.13 7.05
CA LEU A 45 -2.61 -2.15 6.00
C LEU A 45 -3.37 -0.92 6.50
N GLY A 46 -4.10 -1.03 7.62
CA GLY A 46 -4.94 0.05 8.16
C GLY A 46 -4.28 0.80 9.32
N ASN A 47 -4.50 0.31 10.54
CA ASN A 47 -4.11 1.03 11.76
C ASN A 47 -2.59 1.11 11.96
N VAL A 48 -1.84 0.05 11.67
CA VAL A 48 -0.39 0.05 11.84
C VAL A 48 0.26 0.98 10.81
N ALA A 49 -0.19 0.92 9.55
CA ALA A 49 0.32 1.79 8.48
C ALA A 49 0.12 3.28 8.81
N THR A 50 -1.07 3.66 9.28
CA THR A 50 -1.36 5.05 9.66
C THR A 50 -0.58 5.49 10.90
N ALA A 51 -0.37 4.62 11.89
CA ALA A 51 0.46 4.93 13.06
C ALA A 51 1.92 5.21 12.68
N ILE A 52 2.51 4.40 11.78
CA ILE A 52 3.88 4.62 11.29
C ILE A 52 3.96 5.95 10.52
N ALA A 53 2.96 6.26 9.70
CA ALA A 53 2.89 7.53 8.98
C ALA A 53 2.97 8.73 9.96
N VAL A 54 2.16 8.72 11.02
CA VAL A 54 2.16 9.79 12.03
C VAL A 54 3.50 9.90 12.75
N MET A 55 4.12 8.79 13.12
CA MET A 55 5.44 8.79 13.77
C MET A 55 6.52 9.39 12.86
N ALA A 56 6.50 9.07 11.57
CA ALA A 56 7.43 9.65 10.60
C ALA A 56 7.23 11.17 10.45
N VAL A 57 5.98 11.66 10.34
CA VAL A 57 5.69 13.10 10.30
C VAL A 57 6.22 13.80 11.55
N ALA A 58 5.98 13.23 12.73
CA ALA A 58 6.44 13.80 14.01
C ALA A 58 7.98 13.87 14.10
N ALA A 59 8.67 12.80 13.69
CA ALA A 59 10.14 12.76 13.69
C ALA A 59 10.76 13.81 12.75
N ILE A 60 10.19 13.98 11.56
CA ILE A 60 10.63 15.01 10.59
C ILE A 60 10.39 16.40 11.16
N GLY A 61 9.20 16.65 11.73
CA GLY A 61 8.88 17.92 12.39
C GLY A 61 9.86 18.26 13.49
N PHE A 62 10.20 17.29 14.35
CA PHE A 62 11.21 17.48 15.39
C PHE A 62 12.58 17.81 14.79
N MET A 63 13.00 17.11 13.74
CA MET A 63 14.28 17.36 13.09
C MET A 63 14.34 18.75 12.41
N MET A 64 13.21 19.26 11.91
CA MET A 64 13.09 20.64 11.39
C MET A 64 13.23 21.67 12.51
N LEU A 65 12.61 21.44 13.67
CA LEU A 65 12.71 22.34 14.84
C LEU A 65 14.13 22.39 15.41
N THR A 66 14.91 21.32 15.32
CA THR A 66 16.31 21.31 15.74
C THR A 66 17.25 22.11 14.81
N GLY A 67 16.74 22.72 13.73
CA GLY A 67 17.48 23.63 12.84
C GLY A 67 18.57 23.00 11.97
N ARG A 68 18.88 21.72 12.18
CA ARG A 68 19.94 20.98 11.50
C ARG A 68 19.54 20.40 10.13
N MET A 69 18.26 20.46 9.78
CA MET A 69 17.73 19.93 8.52
C MET A 69 17.24 21.06 7.62
N ASN A 70 17.55 20.96 6.33
CA ASN A 70 17.07 21.89 5.32
C ASN A 70 15.53 21.81 5.27
N TRP A 71 14.85 22.93 5.53
CA TRP A 71 13.38 22.98 5.52
C TRP A 71 12.78 22.53 4.18
N ARG A 72 13.45 22.84 3.06
CA ARG A 72 13.08 22.34 1.72
C ARG A 72 13.06 20.81 1.66
N PHE A 73 14.02 20.16 2.31
CA PHE A 73 14.10 18.70 2.31
C PHE A 73 12.95 18.08 3.10
N GLY A 74 12.68 18.57 4.31
CA GLY A 74 11.56 18.06 5.09
C GLY A 74 10.20 18.36 4.45
N ALA A 75 10.04 19.48 3.74
CA ALA A 75 8.82 19.76 2.96
C ALA A 75 8.59 18.69 1.87
N THR A 76 9.63 18.32 1.12
CA THR A 76 9.55 17.24 0.12
C THR A 76 9.19 15.89 0.76
N VAL A 77 9.74 15.58 1.94
CA VAL A 77 9.42 14.31 2.63
C VAL A 77 7.96 14.30 3.12
N ILE A 78 7.44 15.41 3.65
CA ILE A 78 6.03 15.50 4.07
C ILE A 78 5.10 15.33 2.86
N ILE A 79 5.40 15.96 1.72
CA ILE A 79 4.65 15.77 0.48
C ILE A 79 4.70 14.30 0.04
N GLY A 80 5.86 13.66 0.12
CA GLY A 80 6.01 12.23 -0.18
C GLY A 80 5.16 11.34 0.72
N LEU A 81 5.15 11.59 2.03
CA LEU A 81 4.29 10.85 2.97
C LEU A 81 2.81 11.03 2.64
N PHE A 82 2.39 12.24 2.30
CA PHE A 82 1.01 12.51 1.91
C PHE A 82 0.61 11.70 0.66
N ILE A 83 1.47 11.64 -0.35
CA ILE A 83 1.19 10.86 -1.56
C ILE A 83 1.16 9.36 -1.26
N LEU A 84 2.12 8.85 -0.48
CA LEU A 84 2.24 7.41 -0.19
C LEU A 84 1.04 6.88 0.62
N PHE A 85 0.65 7.59 1.68
CA PHE A 85 -0.41 7.17 2.58
C PHE A 85 -1.80 7.70 2.18
N GLY A 86 -1.88 8.79 1.42
CA GLY A 86 -3.12 9.37 0.90
C GLY A 86 -3.52 8.88 -0.50
N ALA A 87 -2.70 8.06 -1.17
CA ALA A 87 -3.02 7.57 -2.52
C ALA A 87 -4.37 6.84 -2.59
N SER A 88 -4.75 6.08 -1.56
CA SER A 88 -6.00 5.31 -1.54
C SER A 88 -7.25 6.19 -1.51
N THR A 89 -7.20 7.33 -0.84
CA THR A 89 -8.33 8.29 -0.85
C THR A 89 -8.38 9.08 -2.15
N ILE A 90 -7.21 9.45 -2.71
CA ILE A 90 -7.13 10.15 -4.00
C ILE A 90 -7.66 9.27 -5.14
N VAL A 91 -7.36 7.96 -5.14
CA VAL A 91 -7.83 7.04 -6.19
C VAL A 91 -9.30 6.64 -6.03
N ALA A 92 -9.84 6.70 -4.81
CA ALA A 92 -11.24 6.41 -4.55
C ALA A 92 -12.19 7.49 -5.10
N GLY A 93 -11.69 8.71 -5.34
CA GLY A 93 -12.45 9.86 -5.86
C GLY A 93 -12.69 10.93 -4.81
#